data_AF-A0A918PSA5-F1
#
_entry.id   AF-A0A918PSA5-F1
#
_cell.length_a   1.000
_cell.length_b   1.000
_cell.length_c   1.000
_cell.angle_alpha   90.00
_cell.angle_beta   90.00
_cell.angle_gamma   90.00
#
_symmetry.space_group_name_H-M   'P 1'
#
loop_
_entity.id
_entity.type
_entity.pdbx_description
1 polymer ?
#
loop_
_entity_poly.entity_id
_entity_poly.type
_entity_poly.pdbx_seq_one_letter_code
_entity_poly.pdbx_strand_id
1 'polypeptide(L)'
;MTDFNSTGWIALFENHQADVEGWDLVTHAALVVDPDRGVMRPVTEYPDFRRLIMTRKIAGMMPCRAGYRAYWENRPGDPIIEEIVGWIVSVRGDVIPFTPDGTAHDATILEPGQDLPPAT
;
A
#
# COMPACT_ATOMS: atom_id res chain seq x y z
N MET A 1 -2.82 -6.72 4.27
CA MET A 1 -1.79 -6.59 3.22
C MET A 1 -1.35 -5.15 3.22
N THR A 2 -0.07 -4.85 3.41
CA THR A 2 0.42 -3.48 3.39
C THR A 2 0.54 -3.07 1.91
N ASP A 3 -0.30 -2.11 1.47
CA ASP A 3 -0.25 -1.60 0.10
C ASP A 3 1.09 -0.93 -0.24
N PHE A 4 1.85 -0.57 0.80
CA PHE A 4 3.11 0.15 0.69
C PHE A 4 4.18 -0.39 1.63
N ASN A 5 5.44 -0.40 1.18
CA ASN A 5 6.60 -0.54 2.07
C ASN A 5 7.81 0.26 1.57
N SER A 6 8.88 0.27 2.37
CA SER A 6 10.08 1.10 2.18
C SER A 6 10.85 0.81 0.88
N THR A 7 10.83 -0.44 0.43
CA THR A 7 11.57 -0.90 -0.76
C THR A 7 10.70 -1.06 -2.00
N GLY A 8 9.38 -1.20 -1.84
CA GLY A 8 8.46 -1.59 -2.91
C GLY A 8 8.48 -3.09 -3.20
N TRP A 9 8.96 -3.92 -2.28
CA TRP A 9 9.10 -5.36 -2.48
C TRP A 9 8.63 -6.17 -1.27
N ILE A 10 7.92 -7.25 -1.53
CA ILE A 10 7.53 -8.25 -0.54
C ILE A 10 8.21 -9.57 -0.92
N ALA A 11 8.76 -10.26 0.07
CA ALA A 11 9.24 -11.63 -0.07
C ALA A 11 8.09 -12.60 0.22
N LEU A 12 7.84 -13.52 -0.72
CA LEU A 12 6.89 -14.62 -0.53
C LEU A 12 7.64 -15.90 -0.13
N PHE A 13 7.15 -16.52 0.93
CA PHE A 13 7.56 -17.83 1.41
C PHE A 13 6.40 -18.82 1.23
N GLU A 14 6.60 -20.09 1.58
CA GLU A 14 5.56 -21.12 1.43
C GLU A 14 4.28 -20.80 2.19
N ASN A 15 4.40 -20.35 3.43
CA ASN A 15 3.27 -20.17 4.35
C ASN A 15 3.11 -18.74 4.87
N HIS A 16 3.98 -17.81 4.47
CA HIS A 16 3.94 -16.44 4.94
C HIS A 16 4.58 -15.47 3.92
N GLN A 17 4.46 -14.18 4.22
CA GLN A 17 5.09 -13.11 3.48
C GLN A 17 5.79 -12.16 4.46
N ALA A 18 6.86 -11.52 4.00
CA ALA A 18 7.58 -10.52 4.78
C ALA A 18 7.90 -9.29 3.91
N ASP A 19 7.89 -8.11 4.53
CA ASP A 19 8.38 -6.90 3.88
C ASP A 19 9.90 -7.01 3.65
N VAL A 20 10.35 -6.63 2.45
CA VAL A 20 11.78 -6.48 2.18
C VAL A 20 12.21 -5.15 2.76
N GLU A 21 13.14 -5.16 3.70
CA GLU A 21 13.63 -3.96 4.37
C GLU A 21 14.87 -3.37 3.70
N GLY A 22 15.54 -4.15 2.86
CA GLY A 22 16.73 -3.68 2.17
C GLY A 22 17.32 -4.70 1.20
N TRP A 23 18.53 -4.39 0.77
CA TRP A 23 19.31 -5.21 -0.15
C TRP A 23 20.72 -5.35 0.38
N ASP A 24 21.24 -6.58 0.39
CA ASP A 24 22.66 -6.82 0.57
C ASP A 24 23.40 -6.24 -0.64
N LEU A 25 24.34 -5.33 -0.41
CA LEU A 25 25.06 -4.64 -1.49
C LEU A 25 26.12 -5.50 -2.18
N VAL A 26 26.52 -6.62 -1.57
CA VAL A 26 27.52 -7.55 -2.13
C VAL A 26 26.83 -8.64 -2.92
N THR A 27 25.82 -9.29 -2.32
CA THR A 27 25.12 -10.42 -2.96
C THR A 27 23.92 -9.99 -3.79
N HIS A 28 23.49 -8.72 -3.66
CA HIS A 28 22.26 -8.19 -4.23
C HIS A 28 20.99 -8.94 -3.81
N ALA A 29 21.06 -9.71 -2.72
CA ALA A 29 19.92 -10.41 -2.16
C ALA A 29 19.00 -9.46 -1.39
N ALA A 30 17.69 -9.67 -1.50
CA ALA A 30 16.71 -8.97 -0.68
C ALA A 30 16.86 -9.40 0.79
N LEU A 31 16.73 -8.44 1.70
CA LEU A 31 16.84 -8.64 3.14
C LEU A 31 15.45 -8.55 3.79
N VAL A 32 15.13 -9.51 4.65
CA VAL A 32 13.93 -9.51 5.49
C VAL A 32 14.33 -9.55 6.97
N VAL A 33 13.45 -9.11 7.87
CA VAL A 33 13.66 -9.27 9.31
C VAL A 33 13.42 -10.72 9.70
N ASP A 34 14.40 -11.33 10.36
CA ASP A 34 14.24 -12.58 11.10
C ASP A 34 13.66 -12.25 12.49
N PRO A 35 12.37 -12.52 12.75
CA PRO A 35 11.73 -12.08 14.00
C PRO A 35 12.26 -12.83 15.23
N ASP A 36 12.74 -14.07 15.06
CA ASP A 36 13.27 -14.88 16.15
C ASP A 36 14.64 -14.39 16.60
N ARG A 37 15.43 -13.85 15.66
CA ARG A 37 16.80 -13.38 15.91
C ARG A 37 16.94 -11.87 16.01
N GLY A 38 15.92 -11.11 15.58
CA GLY A 38 15.96 -9.65 15.55
C GLY A 38 17.04 -9.08 14.62
N VAL A 39 17.37 -9.79 13.53
CA VAL A 39 18.39 -9.37 12.56
C VAL A 39 17.86 -9.42 11.13
N MET A 40 18.44 -8.63 10.23
CA MET A 40 18.16 -8.75 8.80
C MET A 40 18.89 -9.96 8.21
N ARG A 41 18.19 -10.76 7.40
CA ARG A 41 18.78 -11.91 6.70
C ARG A 41 18.39 -11.94 5.23
N PRO A 42 19.28 -12.42 4.35
CA PRO A 42 18.96 -12.64 2.94
C PRO A 42 17.84 -13.65 2.76
N VAL A 43 16.87 -13.34 1.89
CA VAL A 43 15.78 -14.27 1.52
C VAL A 43 16.30 -15.59 0.96
N THR A 44 17.49 -15.60 0.35
CA THR A 44 18.14 -16.79 -0.20
C THR A 44 18.62 -17.78 0.87
N GLU A 45 18.68 -17.38 2.14
CA GLU A 45 19.02 -18.28 3.25
C GLU A 45 17.80 -19.07 3.78
N TYR A 46 16.60 -18.75 3.32
CA TYR A 46 15.36 -19.40 3.73
C TYR A 46 14.98 -20.49 2.71
N PRO A 47 14.94 -21.77 3.11
CA PRO A 47 14.61 -22.87 2.20
C PRO A 47 13.20 -22.80 1.59
N ASP A 48 12.27 -22.13 2.29
CA ASP A 48 10.87 -21.95 1.90
C ASP A 48 10.63 -20.65 1.11
N PHE A 49 11.67 -19.87 0.82
CA PHE A 49 11.56 -18.70 -0.04
C PHE A 49 11.13 -19.10 -1.46
N ARG A 50 10.14 -18.38 -1.99
CA ARG A 50 9.58 -18.64 -3.33
C ARG A 50 10.01 -17.60 -4.35
N ARG A 51 9.69 -16.33 -4.09
CA ARG A 51 9.94 -15.21 -5.01
C ARG A 51 9.74 -13.87 -4.33
N LEU A 52 10.27 -12.83 -4.98
CA LEU A 52 9.88 -11.46 -4.68
C LEU A 52 8.66 -11.07 -5.51
N ILE A 53 7.75 -10.31 -4.90
CA ILE A 53 6.67 -9.63 -5.60
C ILE A 53 6.83 -8.12 -5.38
N MET A 54 6.53 -7.35 -6.43
CA MET A 54 6.52 -5.91 -6.33
C MET A 54 5.26 -5.46 -5.60
N THR A 55 5.45 -4.58 -4.62
CA THR A 55 4.39 -3.76 -4.02
C THR A 55 4.63 -2.29 -4.38
N ARG A 56 3.84 -1.37 -3.82
CA ARG A 56 4.04 0.06 -4.07
C ARG A 56 5.07 0.60 -3.09
N LYS A 57 6.03 1.36 -3.61
CA LYS A 57 6.91 2.21 -2.77
C LYS A 57 6.36 3.62 -2.80
N ILE A 58 6.21 4.24 -1.63
CA ILE A 58 5.82 5.65 -1.53
C ILE A 58 6.97 6.53 -2.01
N ALA A 59 6.69 7.38 -2.99
CA ALA A 59 7.58 8.46 -3.43
C ALA A 59 7.31 9.75 -2.64
N GLY A 60 6.07 10.01 -2.27
CA GLY A 60 5.68 11.18 -1.50
C GLY A 60 4.19 11.24 -1.19
N MET A 61 3.79 12.29 -0.50
CA MET A 61 2.41 12.59 -0.17
C MET A 61 2.09 14.04 -0.52
N MET A 62 0.89 14.30 -1.01
CA MET A 62 0.39 15.64 -1.31
C MET A 62 -0.88 15.90 -0.50
N PRO A 63 -1.02 17.07 0.16
CA PRO A 63 -2.27 17.43 0.80
C PRO A 63 -3.36 17.59 -0.27
N CYS A 64 -4.57 17.18 0.07
CA CYS A 64 -5.72 17.36 -0.80
C CYS A 64 -6.33 18.74 -0.57
N ARG A 65 -6.92 19.31 -1.62
CA ARG A 65 -7.79 20.47 -1.48
C ARG A 65 -9.11 20.04 -0.85
N ALA A 66 -9.67 20.87 0.03
CA ALA A 66 -10.97 20.60 0.65
C ALA A 66 -12.07 20.32 -0.39
N GLY A 67 -12.95 19.38 -0.07
CA GLY A 67 -14.16 19.04 -0.84
C GLY A 67 -14.08 17.77 -1.70
N TYR A 68 -12.89 17.22 -1.93
CA TYR A 68 -12.75 15.90 -2.52
C TYR A 68 -13.22 14.82 -1.55
N ARG A 69 -13.98 13.84 -2.04
CA ARG A 69 -14.54 12.76 -1.20
C ARG A 69 -14.33 11.39 -1.84
N ALA A 70 -14.09 10.39 -1.01
CA ALA A 70 -14.10 8.98 -1.37
C ALA A 70 -15.50 8.43 -1.11
N TYR A 71 -16.05 7.71 -2.08
CA TYR A 71 -17.37 7.08 -2.02
C TYR A 71 -17.29 5.58 -2.28
N TRP A 72 -17.90 4.80 -1.39
CA TRP A 72 -18.03 3.35 -1.55
C TRP A 72 -19.50 2.95 -1.58
N GLU A 73 -19.94 2.44 -2.74
CA GLU A 73 -21.32 1.97 -2.94
C GLU A 73 -21.53 0.55 -2.37
N ASN A 74 -20.49 -0.29 -2.39
CA ASN A 74 -20.60 -1.74 -2.19
C ASN A 74 -19.88 -2.28 -0.94
N ARG A 75 -19.65 -1.45 0.09
CA ARG A 75 -19.17 -1.96 1.38
C ARG A 75 -20.35 -2.50 2.20
N PRO A 76 -20.19 -3.58 2.99
CA PRO A 76 -21.27 -4.10 3.81
C PRO A 76 -21.79 -3.03 4.78
N GLY A 77 -23.00 -2.52 4.55
CA GLY A 77 -23.60 -1.42 5.33
C GLY A 77 -24.18 -0.31 4.45
N ASP A 78 -24.36 0.88 5.04
CA ASP A 78 -24.72 2.09 4.29
C ASP A 78 -23.54 2.57 3.43
N PRO A 79 -23.79 3.22 2.28
CA PRO A 79 -22.73 3.83 1.48
C PRO A 79 -21.90 4.79 2.33
N ILE A 80 -20.57 4.59 2.31
CA ILE A 80 -19.65 5.39 3.09
C ILE A 80 -19.14 6.54 2.22
N ILE A 81 -19.12 7.74 2.79
CA ILE A 81 -18.51 8.93 2.17
C ILE A 81 -17.52 9.49 3.17
N GLU A 82 -16.27 9.67 2.74
CA GLU A 82 -15.21 10.24 3.55
C GLU A 82 -14.52 11.39 2.82
N GLU A 83 -14.01 12.36 3.56
CA GLU A 83 -13.16 13.40 2.99
C GLU A 83 -11.78 12.84 2.63
N ILE A 84 -11.30 13.17 1.44
CA ILE A 84 -9.93 12.87 1.02
C ILE A 84 -9.05 13.98 1.57
N VAL A 85 -8.15 13.63 2.48
CA VAL A 85 -7.22 14.58 3.12
C VAL A 85 -5.89 14.68 2.38
N GLY A 86 -5.56 13.69 1.54
CA GLY A 86 -4.33 13.67 0.77
C GLY A 86 -4.27 12.63 -0.32
N TRP A 87 -3.14 12.65 -1.03
CA TRP A 87 -2.80 11.73 -2.10
C TRP A 87 -1.44 11.11 -1.83
N ILE A 88 -1.37 9.79 -1.85
CA ILE A 88 -0.12 9.04 -1.81
C ILE A 88 0.36 8.83 -3.24
N VAL A 89 1.60 9.24 -3.52
CA VAL A 89 2.21 9.04 -4.83
C VAL A 89 3.21 7.89 -4.73
N SER A 90 3.05 6.87 -5.58
CA SER A 90 4.02 5.78 -5.67
C SER A 90 5.21 6.17 -6.56
N VAL A 91 6.34 5.48 -6.41
CA VAL A 91 7.50 5.62 -7.32
C VAL A 91 7.19 5.26 -8.78
N ARG A 92 6.05 4.60 -9.05
CA ARG A 92 5.58 4.26 -10.40
C ARG A 92 4.60 5.28 -10.96
N GLY A 93 4.28 6.32 -10.21
CA GLY A 93 3.33 7.34 -10.61
C GLY A 93 1.88 6.97 -10.30
N ASP A 94 1.61 5.93 -9.51
CA ASP A 94 0.26 5.70 -8.98
C ASP A 94 -0.10 6.84 -8.02
N VAL A 95 -1.33 7.33 -8.08
CA VAL A 95 -1.86 8.34 -7.16
C VAL A 95 -3.05 7.73 -6.44
N ILE A 96 -2.91 7.55 -5.12
CA ILE A 96 -3.88 6.85 -4.29
C ILE A 96 -4.48 7.83 -3.28
N PRO A 97 -5.81 8.00 -3.24
CA PRO A 97 -6.47 8.84 -2.24
C PRO A 97 -6.26 8.28 -0.83
N PHE A 98 -6.12 9.19 0.13
CA PHE A 98 -6.01 8.89 1.55
C PHE A 98 -7.04 9.71 2.34
N THR A 99 -7.81 9.02 3.17
CA THR A 99 -8.80 9.54 4.11
C THR A 99 -8.27 9.39 5.55
N PRO A 100 -8.93 9.96 6.57
CA PRO A 100 -8.51 9.78 7.96
C PRO A 100 -8.42 8.31 8.40
N ASP A 101 -9.23 7.44 7.78
CA ASP A 101 -9.33 6.01 8.13
C ASP A 101 -8.42 5.11 7.29
N GLY A 102 -7.75 5.66 6.27
CA GLY A 102 -6.73 4.96 5.50
C GLY A 102 -6.76 5.22 4.01
N THR A 103 -6.26 4.27 3.23
CA THR A 103 -6.22 4.35 1.77
C THR A 103 -7.58 4.05 1.16
N ALA A 104 -8.03 4.87 0.22
CA ALA A 104 -9.31 4.73 -0.46
C ALA A 104 -9.16 4.18 -1.89
N HIS A 105 -8.34 3.15 -2.07
CA HIS A 105 -7.96 2.63 -3.40
C HIS A 105 -9.14 2.10 -4.23
N ASP A 106 -10.17 1.59 -3.56
CA ASP A 106 -11.40 1.02 -4.14
C ASP A 106 -12.55 2.03 -4.22
N ALA A 107 -12.34 3.28 -3.81
CA ALA A 107 -13.38 4.29 -3.79
C ALA A 107 -13.58 4.96 -5.15
N THR A 108 -14.82 5.34 -5.43
CA THR A 108 -15.11 6.35 -6.44
C THR A 108 -14.74 7.73 -5.88
N ILE A 109 -14.00 8.51 -6.66
CA ILE A 109 -13.59 9.86 -6.26
C ILE A 109 -14.63 10.87 -6.72
N LEU A 110 -15.14 11.64 -5.77
CA LEU A 110 -16.07 12.74 -6.00
C LEU A 110 -15.32 14.07 -5.91
N GLU A 111 -15.48 14.90 -6.93
CA GLU A 111 -14.92 16.25 -6.92
C GLU A 111 -15.64 17.18 -5.92
N PRO A 112 -15.02 18.31 -5.56
CA PRO A 112 -15.69 19.33 -4.77
C PRO A 112 -17.02 19.78 -5.40
N GLY A 113 -18.11 19.63 -4.65
CA GLY A 113 -19.45 20.02 -5.09
C GLY A 113 -20.16 19.00 -6.00
N GLN A 114 -19.52 17.87 -6.32
CA GLN A 114 -20.18 16.80 -7.07
C GLN A 114 -21.24 16.09 -6.20
N ASP A 115 -22.42 15.88 -6.76
CA ASP A 115 -23.48 15.09 -6.11
C ASP A 115 -23.13 13.61 -6.07
N LEU A 116 -23.77 12.88 -5.16
CA LEU A 116 -23.61 11.44 -5.08
C LEU A 116 -24.16 10.77 -6.35
N PRO A 117 -23.52 9.68 -6.81
CA PRO A 117 -24.12 8.85 -7.85
C PRO A 117 -25.50 8.37 -7.38
N PRO A 118 -26.48 8.22 -8.30
CA PRO A 118 -27.73 7.58 -7.96
C PRO A 118 -27.45 6.16 -7.48
N ALA A 119 -28.13 5.73 -6.42
CA ALA A 119 -28.01 4.36 -5.92
C ALA A 119 -28.47 3.37 -7.00
N THR A 120 -27.64 2.37 -7.30
CA THR A 120 -27.93 1.33 -8.30
C THR A 120 -28.85 0.25 -7.75
#